data_AF-A0AAV8VIE7-F1
#
_entry.id   AF-A0AAV8VIE7-F1
#
_cell.length_a   1.000
_cell.length_b   1.000
_cell.length_c   1.000
_cell.angle_alpha   90.00
_cell.angle_beta   90.00
_cell.angle_gamma   90.00
#
_symmetry.space_group_name_H-M   'P 1'
#
loop_
_entity.id
_entity.type
_entity.pdbx_description
1 polymer ?
#
loop_
_entity_poly.entity_id
_entity_poly.type
_entity_poly.pdbx_seq_one_letter_code
_entity_poly.pdbx_strand_id
1 'polypeptide(L)'
;MIGLGVLVQHTAFCRMDEEEGLIILQVVDDLIQAEADAEVPARRVNINKINPFVTMGNEQFQCLFRVNKNLAREIINMLAPYIYQGLTPQSVDVQTKVLVALLFYAHGSYQKITGKKYILQHQPAHC
;
A
#
# COMPACT_ATOMS: atom_id res chain seq x y z
N MET A 1 63.86 31.86 -43.14
CA MET A 1 64.31 31.56 -41.77
C MET A 1 63.07 31.55 -40.87
N ILE A 2 62.76 30.35 -40.33
CA ILE A 2 62.14 30.01 -39.02
C ILE A 2 60.77 30.67 -38.70
N GLY A 3 59.70 29.95 -38.32
CA GLY A 3 59.51 28.54 -38.00
C GLY A 3 58.07 28.25 -37.54
N LEU A 4 57.78 26.96 -37.41
CA LEU A 4 56.53 26.32 -37.02
C LEU A 4 55.82 26.90 -35.77
N GLY A 5 54.50 26.69 -35.73
CA GLY A 5 53.73 26.72 -34.47
C GLY A 5 52.25 26.34 -34.66
N VAL A 6 51.98 25.04 -34.80
CA VAL A 6 50.65 24.42 -34.61
C VAL A 6 50.38 24.22 -33.11
N LEU A 7 49.10 24.08 -32.72
CA LEU A 7 48.54 23.71 -31.40
C LEU A 7 48.46 24.88 -30.39
N VAL A 8 47.33 25.16 -29.72
CA VAL A 8 46.63 24.27 -28.79
C VAL A 8 45.14 24.64 -28.72
N GLN A 9 44.25 23.66 -28.94
CA GLN A 9 42.92 23.66 -28.33
C GLN A 9 43.10 23.53 -26.82
N HIS A 10 42.63 24.47 -26.00
CA HIS A 10 42.31 24.14 -24.61
C HIS A 10 41.22 25.04 -24.03
N THR A 11 40.06 24.41 -23.87
CA THR A 11 39.08 24.62 -22.79
C THR A 11 38.56 26.02 -22.57
N ALA A 12 37.45 26.35 -23.25
CA ALA A 12 36.40 27.11 -22.58
C ALA A 12 35.86 26.22 -21.47
N PHE A 13 36.48 26.37 -20.29
CA PHE A 13 36.02 25.86 -19.01
C PHE A 13 34.55 26.30 -18.85
N CYS A 14 33.62 25.34 -18.94
CA CYS A 14 32.20 25.59 -18.72
C CYS A 14 32.05 26.28 -17.37
N ARG A 15 31.74 27.57 -17.39
CA ARG A 15 31.24 28.29 -16.23
C ARG A 15 29.87 27.68 -15.94
N MET A 16 29.85 26.62 -15.15
CA MET A 16 28.61 26.16 -14.54
C MET A 16 28.13 27.35 -13.71
N ASP A 17 26.97 27.90 -14.06
CA ASP A 17 26.35 28.96 -13.29
C ASP A 17 26.22 28.45 -11.85
N GLU A 18 26.58 29.27 -10.85
CA GLU A 18 26.58 28.86 -9.43
C GLU A 18 25.22 28.28 -8.99
N GLU A 19 24.15 28.69 -9.66
CA GLU A 19 22.79 28.18 -9.54
C GLU A 19 22.65 26.70 -9.94
N GLU A 20 23.33 26.23 -10.99
CA GLU A 20 23.31 24.82 -11.41
C GLU A 20 23.98 23.93 -10.36
N GLY A 21 25.08 24.41 -9.76
CA GLY A 21 25.76 23.73 -8.66
C GLY A 21 24.87 23.62 -7.42
N LEU A 22 24.08 24.65 -7.12
CA LEU A 22 23.14 24.68 -6.00
C LEU A 22 22.00 23.68 -6.21
N ILE A 23 21.46 23.62 -7.43
CA ILE A 23 20.41 22.66 -7.81
C ILE A 23 20.93 21.22 -7.69
N ILE A 24 22.14 20.94 -8.16
CA ILE A 24 22.75 19.61 -8.07
C ILE A 24 22.90 19.19 -6.60
N LEU A 25 23.38 20.10 -5.74
CA LEU A 25 23.53 19.80 -4.32
C LEU A 25 22.19 19.46 -3.67
N GLN A 26 21.15 20.25 -3.97
CA GLN A 26 19.81 20.04 -3.44
C GLN A 26 19.19 18.72 -3.91
N VAL A 27 19.35 18.39 -5.20
CA VAL A 27 18.84 17.11 -5.75
C VAL A 27 19.57 15.92 -5.12
N VAL A 28 20.87 16.03 -4.87
CA VAL A 28 21.63 14.95 -4.22
C VAL A 28 21.18 14.76 -2.77
N ASP A 29 20.97 15.85 -2.03
CA ASP A 29 20.47 15.79 -0.64
C ASP A 29 19.05 15.17 -0.58
N ASP A 30 18.17 15.53 -1.51
CA ASP A 30 16.81 14.99 -1.61
C ASP A 30 16.83 13.47 -1.91
N LEU A 31 17.76 13.01 -2.76
CA LEU A 31 17.92 11.59 -3.08
C LEU A 31 18.46 10.79 -1.90
N ILE A 32 19.43 11.34 -1.17
CA ILE A 32 19.98 10.73 0.05
C ILE A 32 18.88 10.58 1.11
N GLN A 33 18.05 11.61 1.28
CA GLN A 33 16.94 11.59 2.23
C GLN A 33 15.87 10.56 1.82
N ALA A 34 15.53 10.47 0.53
CA ALA A 34 14.55 9.51 0.03
C ALA A 34 15.02 8.05 0.18
N GLU A 35 16.32 7.78 0.01
CA GLU A 35 16.89 6.45 0.26
C GLU A 35 16.84 6.09 1.75
N ALA A 36 17.21 7.03 2.63
CA ALA A 36 17.13 6.84 4.08
C ALA A 36 15.68 6.60 4.56
N ASP A 37 14.70 7.31 3.97
CA ASP A 37 13.28 7.12 4.28
C ASP A 37 12.72 5.80 3.72
N ALA A 38 13.26 5.31 2.61
CA ALA A 38 12.89 4.01 2.02
C ALA A 38 13.49 2.82 2.77
N GLU A 39 14.66 3.00 3.40
CA GLU A 39 15.36 1.96 4.15
C GLU A 39 14.72 1.69 5.52
N VAL A 40 13.87 2.60 6.02
CA VAL A 40 12.99 2.31 7.17
C VAL A 40 11.95 1.30 6.72
N PRO A 41 11.99 0.02 7.16
CA PRO A 41 10.96 -0.93 6.79
C PRO A 41 9.64 -0.37 7.33
N ALA A 42 8.75 0.03 6.42
CA ALA A 42 7.45 0.60 6.76
C ALA A 42 6.80 -0.30 7.79
N ARG A 43 6.83 0.13 9.07
CA ARG A 43 6.25 -0.64 10.16
C ARG A 43 4.81 -0.81 9.76
N ARG A 44 4.38 -2.06 9.54
CA ARG A 44 2.97 -2.36 9.31
C ARG A 44 2.23 -1.92 10.57
N VAL A 45 1.67 -0.71 10.53
CA VAL A 45 0.82 -0.22 11.58
C VAL A 45 -0.36 -1.17 11.60
N ASN A 46 -0.59 -1.82 12.75
CA ASN A 46 -1.74 -2.67 12.95
C ASN A 46 -2.97 -1.76 12.90
N ILE A 47 -3.55 -1.59 11.71
CA ILE A 47 -4.79 -0.84 11.51
C ILE A 47 -5.82 -1.51 12.42
N ASN A 48 -6.42 -0.73 13.32
CA ASN A 48 -7.39 -1.20 14.31
C ASN A 48 -8.36 -2.20 13.67
N LYS A 49 -8.29 -3.47 14.10
CA LYS A 49 -9.19 -4.51 13.61
C LYS A 49 -10.60 -4.18 14.08
N ILE A 50 -11.42 -3.65 13.20
CA ILE A 50 -12.83 -3.39 13.47
C ILE A 50 -13.63 -4.65 13.16
N ASN A 51 -14.46 -5.11 14.11
CA ASN A 51 -15.31 -6.28 13.93
C ASN A 51 -16.60 -5.91 13.17
N PRO A 52 -16.78 -6.35 11.89
CA PRO A 52 -17.91 -5.94 11.06
C PRO A 52 -19.26 -6.47 11.57
N PHE A 53 -19.28 -7.52 12.40
CA PHE A 53 -20.52 -8.01 13.00
C PHE A 53 -21.13 -7.01 13.99
N VAL A 54 -20.28 -6.21 14.66
CA VAL A 54 -20.70 -5.23 15.67
C VAL A 54 -20.90 -3.85 15.05
N THR A 55 -19.99 -3.42 14.17
CA THR A 55 -19.98 -2.04 13.68
C THR A 55 -20.94 -1.76 12.52
N MET A 56 -21.33 -2.76 11.73
CA MET A 56 -22.18 -2.56 10.56
C MET A 56 -23.64 -2.95 10.85
N GLY A 57 -24.60 -2.25 10.23
CA GLY A 57 -26.00 -2.70 10.19
C GLY A 57 -26.16 -3.97 9.34
N ASN A 58 -27.28 -4.69 9.50
CA ASN A 58 -27.53 -5.92 8.72
C ASN A 58 -27.57 -5.67 7.21
N GLU A 59 -28.22 -4.59 6.78
CA GLU A 59 -28.33 -4.22 5.36
C GLU A 59 -26.97 -3.90 4.75
N GLN A 60 -26.17 -3.08 5.46
CA GLN A 60 -24.80 -2.74 5.03
C GLN A 60 -23.90 -3.98 4.96
N PHE A 61 -24.02 -4.87 5.94
CA PHE A 61 -23.27 -6.12 5.97
C PHE A 61 -23.66 -7.01 4.78
N GLN A 62 -24.96 -7.13 4.50
CA GLN A 62 -25.46 -7.93 3.38
C GLN A 62 -25.09 -7.31 2.03
N CYS A 63 -25.03 -5.99 1.91
CA CYS A 63 -24.56 -5.32 0.71
C CYS A 63 -23.09 -5.64 0.42
N LEU A 64 -22.26 -5.59 1.47
CA LEU A 64 -20.81 -5.77 1.36
C LEU A 64 -20.42 -7.24 1.17
N PHE A 65 -20.96 -8.15 1.98
CA PHE A 65 -20.58 -9.57 1.95
C PHE A 65 -21.52 -10.44 1.13
N ARG A 66 -22.63 -9.88 0.59
CA ARG A 66 -23.71 -10.59 -0.12
C ARG A 66 -24.40 -11.68 0.70
N VAL A 67 -24.13 -11.74 2.00
CA VAL A 67 -24.70 -12.69 2.95
C VAL A 67 -25.14 -11.97 4.22
N ASN A 68 -26.15 -12.51 4.91
CA ASN A 68 -26.55 -11.96 6.22
C ASN A 68 -25.55 -12.39 7.31
N LYS A 69 -25.61 -11.72 8.47
CA LYS A 69 -24.68 -11.98 9.59
C LYS A 69 -24.82 -13.40 10.16
N ASN A 70 -26.02 -13.95 10.21
CA ASN A 70 -26.25 -15.28 10.78
C ASN A 70 -25.60 -16.36 9.92
N LEU A 71 -25.84 -16.32 8.60
CA LEU A 71 -25.23 -17.20 7.61
C LEU A 71 -23.71 -17.07 7.59
N ALA A 72 -23.18 -15.84 7.66
CA ALA A 72 -21.73 -15.66 7.76
C ALA A 72 -21.15 -16.37 9.00
N ARG A 73 -21.85 -16.33 10.14
CA ARG A 73 -21.45 -17.01 11.38
C ARG A 73 -21.51 -18.54 11.25
N GLU A 74 -22.56 -19.05 10.60
CA GLU A 74 -22.69 -20.47 10.29
C GLU A 74 -21.55 -20.96 9.40
N ILE A 75 -21.21 -20.21 8.35
CA ILE A 75 -20.08 -20.52 7.45
C ILE A 75 -18.76 -20.52 8.23
N ILE A 76 -18.54 -19.54 9.11
CA ILE A 76 -17.33 -19.50 9.94
C ILE A 76 -17.24 -20.75 10.82
N ASN A 77 -18.32 -21.11 11.51
CA ASN A 77 -18.34 -22.29 12.38
C ASN A 77 -18.14 -23.59 11.61
N MET A 78 -18.72 -23.69 10.40
CA MET A 78 -18.58 -24.84 9.51
C MET A 78 -17.13 -24.99 9.02
N LEU A 79 -16.45 -23.89 8.72
CA LEU A 79 -15.09 -23.90 8.20
C LEU A 79 -14.00 -23.92 9.29
N ALA A 80 -14.32 -23.49 10.50
CA ALA A 80 -13.39 -23.43 11.62
C ALA A 80 -12.57 -24.72 11.86
N PRO A 81 -13.14 -25.94 11.84
CA PRO A 81 -12.35 -27.15 12.05
C PRO A 81 -11.37 -27.48 10.91
N TYR A 82 -11.59 -26.91 9.71
CA TYR A 82 -10.77 -27.16 8.53
C TYR A 82 -9.72 -26.07 8.27
N ILE A 83 -9.80 -24.94 8.97
CA ILE A 83 -8.88 -23.81 8.79
C ILE A 83 -7.84 -23.83 9.90
N TYR A 84 -6.57 -23.98 9.51
CA TYR A 84 -5.45 -23.88 10.46
C TYR A 84 -5.39 -22.48 11.10
N GLN A 85 -5.40 -22.45 12.43
CA GLN A 85 -5.17 -21.26 13.23
C GLN A 85 -3.69 -21.22 13.65
N GLY A 86 -2.95 -20.23 13.17
CA GLY A 86 -1.52 -20.13 13.45
C GLY A 86 -1.25 -19.86 14.92
N LEU A 87 -0.22 -20.49 15.47
CA LEU A 87 0.20 -20.35 16.88
C LEU A 87 0.84 -19.00 17.19
N THR A 88 1.24 -18.24 16.17
CA THR A 88 1.91 -16.95 16.33
C THR A 88 0.92 -15.84 16.66
N PRO A 89 1.28 -14.83 17.47
CA PRO A 89 0.42 -13.68 17.76
C PRO A 89 0.09 -12.82 16.52
N GLN A 90 0.84 -12.98 15.43
CA GLN A 90 0.59 -12.32 14.15
C GLN A 90 -0.35 -13.13 13.22
N SER A 91 -0.83 -14.29 13.66
CA SER A 91 -1.69 -15.13 12.83
C SER A 91 -3.03 -14.45 12.60
N VAL A 92 -3.56 -14.64 11.38
CA VAL A 92 -4.88 -14.14 11.01
C VAL A 92 -5.91 -15.08 11.60
N ASP A 93 -6.87 -14.51 12.33
CA ASP A 93 -7.98 -15.26 12.91
C ASP A 93 -8.87 -15.90 11.82
N VAL A 94 -9.45 -17.05 12.12
CA VAL A 94 -10.31 -17.81 11.21
C VAL A 94 -11.46 -16.95 10.70
N GLN A 95 -12.11 -16.17 11.59
CA GLN A 95 -13.18 -15.26 11.20
C GLN A 95 -12.71 -14.29 10.13
N THR A 96 -11.52 -13.71 10.30
CA THR A 96 -10.96 -12.73 9.36
C THR A 96 -10.67 -13.39 8.00
N LYS A 97 -10.10 -14.60 8.00
CA LYS A 97 -9.84 -15.36 6.77
C LYS A 97 -11.13 -15.61 5.98
N VAL A 98 -12.17 -16.07 6.67
CA VAL A 98 -13.46 -16.36 6.05
C VAL A 98 -14.13 -15.09 5.54
N LEU A 99 -14.13 -14.00 6.32
CA LEU A 99 -14.71 -12.72 5.89
C LEU A 99 -13.99 -12.13 4.66
N VAL A 100 -12.67 -12.23 4.60
CA VAL A 100 -11.90 -11.79 3.42
C VAL A 100 -12.25 -12.62 2.20
N ALA A 101 -12.39 -13.94 2.35
CA ALA A 101 -12.83 -14.81 1.25
C ALA A 101 -14.25 -14.44 0.78
N LEU A 102 -15.19 -14.24 1.71
CA LEU A 102 -16.55 -13.80 1.37
C LEU A 102 -16.56 -12.45 0.64
N LEU A 103 -15.76 -11.49 1.09
CA LEU A 103 -15.64 -10.19 0.46
C LEU A 103 -15.11 -10.32 -0.98
N PHE A 104 -14.09 -11.15 -1.17
CA PHE A 104 -13.52 -11.46 -2.47
C PHE A 104 -14.53 -12.12 -3.41
N TYR A 105 -15.31 -13.10 -2.92
CA TYR A 105 -16.37 -13.73 -3.72
C TYR A 105 -17.51 -12.76 -4.04
N ALA A 106 -17.85 -11.87 -3.11
CA ALA A 106 -18.91 -10.87 -3.27
C ALA A 106 -18.58 -9.80 -4.35
N HIS A 107 -17.30 -9.43 -4.51
CA HIS A 107 -16.85 -8.37 -5.41
C HIS A 107 -16.14 -8.90 -6.68
N GLY A 108 -15.78 -10.18 -6.70
CA GLY A 108 -15.11 -10.84 -7.82
C GLY A 108 -13.58 -10.68 -7.81
N SER A 109 -12.89 -11.67 -8.37
CA SER A 109 -11.42 -11.82 -8.30
C SER A 109 -10.61 -10.80 -9.11
N TYR A 110 -11.24 -10.04 -10.00
CA TYR A 110 -10.55 -9.25 -11.04
C TYR A 110 -10.78 -7.75 -10.96
N GLN A 111 -11.74 -7.31 -10.16
CA GLN A 111 -11.80 -5.92 -9.79
C GLN A 111 -10.76 -5.74 -8.69
N LYS A 112 -9.55 -5.27 -9.05
CA LYS A 112 -8.79 -4.48 -8.06
C LYS A 112 -9.83 -3.54 -7.47
N ILE A 113 -9.81 -3.39 -6.15
CA ILE A 113 -10.35 -2.19 -5.51
C ILE A 113 -9.56 -1.01 -6.12
N THR A 114 -9.97 -0.60 -7.32
CA THR A 114 -9.26 0.35 -8.15
C THR A 114 -9.99 1.64 -7.91
N GLY A 115 -9.37 2.52 -7.13
CA GLY A 115 -9.84 3.90 -6.99
C GLY A 115 -10.41 4.28 -5.63
N LYS A 116 -10.41 3.42 -4.61
CA LYS A 116 -10.68 3.85 -3.23
C LYS A 116 -9.75 3.12 -2.27
N LYS A 117 -8.78 3.85 -1.70
CA LYS A 117 -8.21 3.49 -0.40
C LYS A 117 -9.40 3.39 0.56
N TYR A 118 -9.95 2.19 0.79
CA TYR A 118 -10.86 1.95 1.91
C TYR A 118 -10.03 1.87 3.20
N ILE A 119 -9.26 2.91 3.48
CA ILE A 119 -9.09 3.31 4.86
C ILE A 119 -10.50 3.71 5.28
N LEU A 120 -10.95 3.12 6.37
CA LEU A 120 -12.24 3.28 7.06
C LEU A 120 -12.67 4.75 7.21
N GLN A 121 -13.07 5.39 6.13
CA GLN A 121 -13.79 6.64 6.10
C GLN A 121 -15.12 6.33 5.47
N HIS A 122 -16.16 6.52 6.29
CA HIS A 122 -17.56 6.68 5.92
C HIS A 122 -17.76 6.92 4.43
N GLN A 123 -18.02 5.85 3.68
CA GLN A 123 -18.87 5.96 2.50
C GLN A 123 -20.03 5.02 2.74
N PRO A 124 -21.28 5.54 2.73
CA PRO A 124 -22.43 4.67 2.76
C PRO A 124 -22.30 3.74 1.55
N ALA A 125 -22.32 2.44 1.81
CA ALA A 125 -22.48 1.45 0.76
C ALA A 125 -23.86 1.69 0.16
N HIS A 126 -23.91 2.45 -0.93
CA HIS A 126 -25.06 2.49 -1.80
C HIS A 126 -25.04 1.20 -2.63
N CYS A 127 -25.75 0.21 -2.12
CA CYS A 127 -26.69 -0.50 -2.96
C CYS A 127 -27.86 0.46 -3.28
#